data_AF-A0A376CK63-F1
#
_entry.id   AF-A0A376CK63-F1
#
_cell.length_a   1.000
_cell.length_b   1.000
_cell.length_c   1.000
_cell.angle_alpha   90.00
_cell.angle_beta   90.00
_cell.angle_gamma   90.00
#
_symmetry.space_group_name_H-M   'P 1'
#
loop_
_entity.id
_entity.type
_entity.pdbx_description
1 polymer ?
#
loop_
_entity_poly.entity_id
_entity_poly.type
_entity_poly.pdbx_seq_one_letter_code
_entity_poly.pdbx_strand_id
1 'polypeptide(L)'
;MARNWIRVGLGVLLSASMAAGLGGCAISDRMNGQIYQVVSVYLEPESPDELPASAAGAARLVMGESTMTGSTGCAPLQAAVVFSAQGQPAARDVAETMRISNIEFRDPEDCDGGPRFVHDSLAQILTADTDYSIDQLSDTELILTKQTGEINQPSLRLMAQ
;
A
#
# COMPACT_ATOMS: atom_id res chain seq x y z
N MET A 1 70.73 3.56 53.45
CA MET A 1 70.07 3.44 52.13
C MET A 1 69.44 4.77 51.78
N ALA A 2 69.64 5.24 50.55
CA ALA A 2 69.40 6.60 50.10
C ALA A 2 67.96 6.83 49.58
N ARG A 3 67.36 7.95 50.01
CA ARG A 3 66.63 8.97 49.23
C ARG A 3 65.88 8.51 47.96
N ASN A 4 64.54 8.61 47.92
CA ASN A 4 63.87 9.07 46.69
C ASN A 4 62.51 9.83 46.83
N TRP A 5 62.58 11.17 46.71
CA TRP A 5 61.80 12.16 45.95
C TRP A 5 60.25 12.10 45.73
N ILE A 6 59.68 13.30 45.97
CA ILE A 6 58.34 13.84 45.73
C ILE A 6 57.91 13.76 44.26
N ARG A 7 56.61 13.51 43.98
CA ARG A 7 55.89 14.17 42.86
C ARG A 7 54.42 14.48 43.20
N VAL A 8 54.11 15.77 43.05
CA VAL A 8 52.79 16.41 43.00
C VAL A 8 52.09 16.07 41.67
N GLY A 9 50.76 15.97 41.66
CA GLY A 9 49.98 15.85 40.43
C GLY A 9 48.51 16.20 40.62
N LEU A 10 48.18 17.46 40.33
CA LEU A 10 46.84 18.05 40.27
C LEU A 10 46.05 17.44 39.09
N GLY A 11 44.91 16.79 39.35
CA GLY A 11 44.08 16.16 38.31
C GLY A 11 42.79 16.95 38.05
N VAL A 12 42.78 17.69 36.94
CA VAL A 12 41.66 18.47 36.41
C VAL A 12 40.53 17.55 35.94
N LEU A 13 39.30 17.78 36.43
CA LEU A 13 38.06 17.19 35.92
C LEU A 13 37.65 17.91 34.63
N LEU A 14 37.72 17.22 33.50
CA LEU A 14 37.22 17.69 32.20
C LEU A 14 36.09 16.76 31.74
N SER A 15 34.87 17.25 31.89
CA SER A 15 33.64 16.67 31.36
C SER A 15 33.67 16.66 29.83
N ALA A 16 33.54 15.47 29.23
CA ALA A 16 33.31 15.31 27.80
C ALA A 16 31.89 14.72 27.59
N SER A 17 30.94 15.59 27.27
CA SER A 17 29.60 15.20 26.83
C SER A 17 29.65 14.79 25.37
N MET A 18 29.55 13.48 25.09
CA MET A 18 29.44 12.94 23.74
C MET A 18 27.98 12.99 23.29
N ALA A 19 27.64 13.95 22.42
CA ALA A 19 26.36 13.99 21.72
C ALA A 19 26.45 13.08 20.48
N ALA A 20 25.94 11.86 20.59
CA ALA A 20 25.73 10.97 19.46
C ALA A 20 24.48 11.43 18.69
N GLY A 21 24.68 12.17 17.61
CA GLY A 21 23.63 12.46 16.64
C GLY A 21 23.32 11.20 15.82
N LEU A 22 22.28 10.46 16.19
CA LEU A 22 21.69 9.43 15.35
C LEU A 22 20.93 10.14 14.22
N GLY A 23 21.59 10.29 13.06
CA GLY A 23 20.91 10.60 11.81
C GLY A 23 20.10 9.38 11.38
N GLY A 24 18.83 9.33 11.77
CA GLY A 24 17.87 8.38 11.23
C GLY A 24 17.59 8.73 9.76
N CYS A 25 17.99 7.86 8.84
CA CYS A 25 17.45 7.88 7.48
C CYS A 25 15.96 7.53 7.59
N ALA A 26 15.09 8.53 7.50
CA ALA A 26 13.67 8.30 7.29
C ALA A 26 13.49 7.76 5.87
N ILE A 27 13.38 6.44 5.74
CA ILE A 27 12.85 5.81 4.53
C ILE A 27 11.35 6.15 4.54
N SER A 28 10.94 7.10 3.71
CA SER A 28 9.54 7.45 3.54
C SER A 28 8.81 6.28 2.90
N ASP A 29 8.09 5.51 3.70
CA ASP A 29 7.24 4.44 3.21
C ASP A 29 6.01 5.05 2.52
N ARG A 30 6.09 5.16 1.19
CA ARG A 30 5.13 5.92 0.36
C ARG A 30 3.73 5.33 0.33
N MET A 31 3.55 4.09 0.78
CA MET A 31 2.28 3.40 0.74
C MET A 31 1.78 2.96 2.14
N ASN A 32 2.52 3.23 3.23
CA ASN A 32 2.09 2.79 4.57
C ASN A 32 0.92 3.60 5.08
N GLY A 33 -0.20 2.92 5.35
CA GLY A 33 -1.40 3.57 5.85
C GLY A 33 -2.03 4.56 4.87
N GLN A 34 -1.57 4.60 3.62
CA GLN A 34 -2.11 5.46 2.59
C GLN A 34 -3.49 4.93 2.17
N ILE A 35 -4.49 5.79 2.29
CA ILE A 35 -5.84 5.48 1.82
C ILE A 35 -5.89 5.77 0.33
N TYR A 36 -6.28 4.77 -0.44
CA TYR A 36 -6.48 4.85 -1.87
C TYR A 36 -7.96 4.87 -2.18
N GLN A 37 -8.42 5.94 -2.82
CA GLN A 37 -9.76 6.03 -3.36
C GLN A 37 -9.83 5.35 -4.74
N VAL A 38 -10.87 4.57 -4.98
CA VAL A 38 -11.18 4.07 -6.32
C VAL A 38 -11.78 5.21 -7.14
N VAL A 39 -11.12 5.57 -8.25
CA VAL A 39 -11.56 6.67 -9.12
C VAL A 39 -12.06 6.19 -10.48
N SER A 40 -11.67 5.00 -10.92
CA SER A 40 -12.15 4.38 -12.17
C SER A 40 -11.98 2.87 -12.12
N VAL A 41 -12.88 2.16 -12.80
CA VAL A 41 -12.93 0.70 -12.89
C VAL A 41 -13.14 0.30 -14.34
N TYR A 42 -12.14 -0.32 -14.95
CA TYR A 42 -12.19 -0.87 -16.31
C TYR A 42 -12.43 -2.38 -16.21
N LEU A 43 -13.55 -2.87 -16.73
CA LEU A 43 -13.85 -4.31 -16.76
C LEU A 43 -13.63 -4.92 -18.14
N GLU A 44 -14.16 -4.26 -19.17
CA GLU A 44 -14.13 -4.73 -20.54
C GLU A 44 -14.34 -3.53 -21.49
N PRO A 45 -13.95 -3.64 -22.78
CA PRO A 45 -14.03 -2.52 -23.73
C PRO A 45 -15.43 -1.96 -23.97
N GLU A 46 -16.46 -2.79 -23.77
CA GLU A 46 -17.86 -2.45 -24.01
C GLU A 46 -18.49 -1.71 -22.81
N SER A 47 -17.78 -1.66 -21.67
CA SER A 47 -18.26 -1.07 -20.42
C SER A 47 -17.67 0.33 -20.19
N PRO A 48 -18.44 1.30 -19.66
CA PRO A 48 -17.90 2.61 -19.31
C PRO A 48 -16.94 2.52 -18.12
N ASP A 49 -15.74 3.06 -18.28
CA ASP A 49 -14.68 3.07 -17.25
C ASP A 49 -14.93 4.07 -16.11
N GLU A 50 -15.82 5.02 -16.36
CA GLU A 50 -16.19 6.05 -15.40
C GLU A 50 -17.18 5.51 -14.38
N LEU A 51 -16.88 5.76 -13.11
CA LEU A 51 -17.81 5.46 -12.04
C LEU A 51 -19.07 6.32 -12.20
N PRO A 52 -20.27 5.77 -11.90
CA PRO A 52 -21.46 6.58 -11.73
C PRO A 52 -21.17 7.73 -10.77
N ALA A 53 -21.71 8.92 -11.02
CA ALA A 53 -21.48 10.09 -10.15
C ALA A 53 -21.86 9.83 -8.68
N SER A 54 -22.89 8.99 -8.46
CA SER A 54 -23.33 8.54 -7.13
C SER A 54 -22.36 7.58 -6.43
N ALA A 55 -21.34 7.09 -7.14
CA ALA A 55 -20.36 6.12 -6.67
C ALA A 55 -18.93 6.67 -6.59
N ALA A 56 -18.71 7.90 -7.06
CA ALA A 56 -17.42 8.57 -7.00
C ALA A 56 -16.92 8.66 -5.56
N GLY A 57 -15.79 8.00 -5.28
CA GLY A 57 -15.18 7.95 -3.95
C GLY A 57 -15.89 7.10 -2.91
N ALA A 58 -16.89 6.30 -3.31
CA ALA A 58 -17.58 5.37 -2.43
C ALA A 58 -16.67 4.25 -1.93
N ALA A 59 -15.73 3.79 -2.77
CA ALA A 59 -14.78 2.74 -2.42
C ALA A 59 -13.40 3.28 -2.08
N ARG A 60 -12.82 2.69 -1.04
CA ARG A 60 -11.49 3.02 -0.51
C ARG A 60 -10.76 1.77 -0.09
N LEU A 61 -9.48 1.70 -0.42
CA LEU A 61 -8.57 0.60 -0.11
C LEU A 61 -7.40 1.11 0.71
N VAL A 62 -6.86 0.25 1.56
CA VAL A 62 -5.62 0.45 2.30
C VAL A 62 -4.76 -0.78 2.05
N MET A 63 -3.60 -0.57 1.44
CA MET A 63 -2.63 -1.61 1.17
C MET A 63 -1.58 -1.61 2.28
N GLY A 64 -1.63 -2.62 3.15
CA GLY A 64 -0.60 -2.91 4.15
C GLY A 64 0.55 -3.75 3.55
N GLU A 65 1.47 -4.20 4.41
CA GLU A 65 2.64 -5.00 3.97
C GLU A 65 2.26 -6.39 3.43
N SER A 66 1.22 -7.01 3.99
CA SER A 66 0.78 -8.37 3.64
C SER A 66 -0.74 -8.50 3.55
N THR A 67 -1.46 -7.40 3.70
CA THR A 67 -2.92 -7.36 3.68
C THR A 67 -3.41 -6.16 2.90
N MET A 68 -4.51 -6.31 2.17
CA MET A 68 -5.29 -5.20 1.65
C MET A 68 -6.64 -5.18 2.36
N THR A 69 -7.06 -4.03 2.85
CA THR A 69 -8.37 -3.85 3.50
C THR A 69 -9.10 -2.69 2.86
N GLY A 70 -10.41 -2.58 3.03
CA GLY A 70 -11.13 -1.45 2.47
C GLY A 70 -12.62 -1.50 2.67
N SER A 71 -13.30 -0.55 2.03
CA SER A 71 -14.73 -0.54 1.83
C SER A 71 -14.99 -0.44 0.33
N THR A 72 -15.95 -1.22 -0.17
CA THR A 72 -16.41 -1.13 -1.57
C THR A 72 -17.49 -0.07 -1.77
N GLY A 73 -17.86 0.67 -0.73
CA GLY A 73 -19.05 1.53 -0.68
C GLY A 73 -20.27 0.85 -0.08
N CYS A 74 -20.44 -0.46 -0.29
CA CYS A 74 -21.50 -1.25 0.36
C CYS A 74 -20.99 -2.09 1.53
N ALA A 75 -19.81 -2.70 1.38
CA ALA A 75 -19.31 -3.67 2.34
C ALA A 75 -17.81 -3.49 2.61
N PRO A 76 -17.35 -3.81 3.82
CA PRO A 76 -15.94 -4.02 4.09
C PRO A 76 -15.36 -5.17 3.26
N LEU A 77 -14.08 -5.05 2.89
CA LEU A 77 -13.28 -6.12 2.30
C LEU A 77 -11.97 -6.32 3.04
N GLN A 78 -11.46 -7.54 2.99
CA GLN A 78 -10.14 -7.89 3.49
C GLN A 78 -9.50 -8.94 2.58
N ALA A 79 -8.22 -8.77 2.28
CA ALA A 79 -7.44 -9.64 1.42
C ALA A 79 -6.04 -9.88 1.99
N ALA A 80 -5.50 -11.07 1.74
CA ALA A 80 -4.09 -11.39 1.95
C ALA A 80 -3.34 -11.15 0.64
N VAL A 81 -2.23 -10.41 0.71
CA VAL A 81 -1.47 -10.01 -0.48
C VAL A 81 0.01 -10.33 -0.34
N VAL A 82 0.65 -10.62 -1.48
CA VAL A 82 2.10 -10.81 -1.58
C VAL A 82 2.63 -9.90 -2.68
N PHE A 83 3.65 -9.12 -2.35
CA PHE A 83 4.30 -8.20 -3.27
C PHE A 83 5.56 -8.81 -3.88
N SER A 84 5.78 -8.54 -5.15
CA SER A 84 6.99 -8.97 -5.85
C SER A 84 7.45 -7.96 -6.89
N ALA A 85 8.75 -7.99 -7.18
CA ALA A 85 9.40 -7.26 -8.25
C ALA A 85 10.37 -8.20 -8.94
N GLN A 86 10.40 -8.20 -10.28
CA GLN A 86 11.26 -9.10 -11.06
C GLN A 86 11.14 -10.58 -10.64
N GLY A 87 9.93 -11.02 -10.28
CA GLY A 87 9.63 -12.38 -9.85
C GLY A 87 10.14 -12.78 -8.46
N GLN A 88 10.66 -11.84 -7.66
CA GLN A 88 11.15 -12.09 -6.30
C GLN A 88 10.31 -11.32 -5.28
N PRO A 89 10.18 -11.81 -4.03
CA PRO A 89 9.52 -11.07 -2.96
C PRO A 89 10.13 -9.68 -2.80
N ALA A 90 9.27 -8.67 -2.71
CA ALA A 90 9.68 -7.28 -2.62
C ALA A 90 8.86 -6.54 -1.55
N ALA A 91 9.39 -5.43 -1.08
CA ALA A 91 8.62 -4.49 -0.29
C ALA A 91 7.55 -3.84 -1.18
N ARG A 92 6.41 -3.49 -0.58
CA ARG A 92 5.26 -2.91 -1.29
C ARG A 92 5.64 -1.68 -2.12
N ASP A 93 6.47 -0.80 -1.57
CA ASP A 93 6.89 0.50 -2.14
C ASP A 93 7.64 0.39 -3.49
N VAL A 94 8.25 -0.76 -3.76
CA VAL A 94 9.01 -1.02 -4.99
C VAL A 94 8.44 -2.19 -5.80
N ALA A 95 7.26 -2.70 -5.41
CA ALA A 95 6.65 -3.85 -6.05
C ALA A 95 6.11 -3.52 -7.44
N GLU A 96 6.30 -4.44 -8.38
CA GLU A 96 5.75 -4.37 -9.74
C GLU A 96 4.49 -5.25 -9.87
N THR A 97 4.30 -6.19 -8.95
CA THR A 97 3.19 -7.14 -8.97
C THR A 97 2.69 -7.39 -7.55
N MET A 98 1.37 -7.45 -7.41
CA MET A 98 0.67 -7.87 -6.19
C MET A 98 -0.13 -9.13 -6.49
N ARG A 99 0.08 -10.19 -5.72
CA ARG A 99 -0.78 -11.37 -5.74
C ARG A 99 -1.79 -11.27 -4.61
N ILE A 100 -3.08 -11.39 -4.94
CA ILE A 100 -4.12 -11.61 -3.93
C ILE A 100 -4.22 -13.13 -3.72
N SER A 101 -3.80 -13.63 -2.56
CA SER A 101 -3.90 -15.06 -2.25
C SER A 101 -5.27 -15.45 -1.73
N ASN A 102 -5.91 -14.55 -0.97
CA ASN A 102 -7.27 -14.73 -0.49
C ASN A 102 -7.95 -13.37 -0.40
N ILE A 103 -9.27 -13.32 -0.59
CA ILE A 103 -10.08 -12.13 -0.43
C ILE A 103 -11.48 -12.49 0.08
N GLU A 104 -11.96 -11.68 1.01
CA GLU A 104 -13.29 -11.76 1.59
C GLU A 104 -13.99 -10.41 1.45
N PHE A 105 -15.22 -10.46 0.95
CA PHE A 105 -16.16 -9.34 0.97
C PHE A 105 -17.23 -9.67 1.99
N ARG A 106 -17.53 -8.73 2.89
CA ARG A 106 -18.69 -8.89 3.77
C ARG A 106 -19.99 -8.74 2.98
N ASP A 107 -21.08 -9.17 3.60
CA ASP A 107 -22.43 -9.03 3.05
C ASP A 107 -22.73 -7.55 2.77
N PRO A 108 -23.09 -7.18 1.52
CA PRO A 108 -23.48 -5.80 1.18
C PRO A 108 -24.86 -5.40 1.73
N GLU A 109 -25.61 -6.29 2.37
CA GLU A 109 -26.98 -6.04 2.85
C GLU A 109 -27.89 -5.51 1.72
N ASP A 110 -28.85 -4.63 2.03
CA ASP A 110 -29.78 -4.00 1.08
C ASP A 110 -29.14 -2.81 0.33
N CYS A 111 -27.85 -2.91 -0.02
CA CYS A 111 -27.15 -1.85 -0.75
C CYS A 111 -27.54 -1.79 -2.22
N ASP A 112 -27.90 -0.59 -2.70
CA ASP A 112 -28.37 -0.33 -4.05
C ASP A 112 -27.67 0.87 -4.72
N GLY A 113 -27.89 1.02 -6.02
CA GLY A 113 -27.44 2.19 -6.80
C GLY A 113 -25.94 2.22 -7.08
N GLY A 114 -25.35 3.41 -7.03
CA GLY A 114 -23.93 3.63 -7.35
C GLY A 114 -22.95 2.81 -6.49
N PRO A 115 -23.09 2.80 -5.15
CA PRO A 115 -22.26 1.97 -4.28
C PRO A 115 -22.38 0.48 -4.60
N ARG A 116 -23.57 0.00 -4.97
CA ARG A 116 -23.79 -1.39 -5.38
C ARG A 116 -23.03 -1.74 -6.65
N PHE A 117 -23.10 -0.87 -7.66
CA PHE A 117 -22.32 -1.02 -8.88
C PHE A 117 -20.81 -1.12 -8.57
N VAL A 118 -20.28 -0.24 -7.73
CA VAL A 118 -18.85 -0.29 -7.37
C VAL A 118 -18.49 -1.56 -6.60
N HIS A 119 -19.35 -2.01 -5.69
CA HIS A 119 -19.15 -3.28 -5.00
C HIS A 119 -19.07 -4.45 -5.98
N ASP A 120 -20.04 -4.59 -6.88
CA ASP A 120 -20.08 -5.68 -7.84
C ASP A 120 -18.88 -5.64 -8.80
N SER A 121 -18.47 -4.44 -9.24
CA SER A 121 -17.30 -4.27 -10.11
C SER A 121 -15.99 -4.61 -9.38
N LEU A 122 -15.83 -4.22 -8.11
CA LEU A 122 -14.65 -4.59 -7.32
C LEU A 122 -14.58 -6.08 -7.03
N ALA A 123 -15.72 -6.73 -6.76
CA ALA A 123 -15.79 -8.18 -6.57
C ALA A 123 -15.42 -8.98 -7.84
N GLN A 124 -15.63 -8.40 -9.02
CA GLN A 124 -15.22 -8.99 -10.29
C GLN A 124 -13.71 -8.81 -10.57
N ILE A 125 -13.16 -7.64 -10.28
CA ILE A 125 -11.73 -7.38 -10.51
C ILE A 125 -10.87 -8.07 -9.46
N LEU A 126 -11.18 -7.90 -8.18
CA LEU A 126 -10.36 -8.36 -7.05
C LEU A 126 -10.76 -9.79 -6.67
N THR A 127 -10.02 -10.76 -7.21
CA THR A 127 -10.27 -12.19 -7.03
C THR A 127 -9.09 -12.87 -6.34
N ALA A 128 -9.38 -13.94 -5.61
CA ALA A 128 -8.35 -14.77 -4.99
C ALA A 128 -7.46 -15.45 -6.05
N ASP A 129 -6.28 -15.89 -5.62
CA ASP A 129 -5.26 -16.56 -6.42
C ASP A 129 -4.88 -15.86 -7.72
N THR A 130 -5.00 -14.54 -7.76
CA THR A 130 -4.82 -13.72 -8.96
C THR A 130 -3.67 -12.74 -8.79
N ASP A 131 -2.89 -12.55 -9.86
CA ASP A 131 -1.80 -11.57 -9.93
C ASP A 131 -2.28 -10.27 -10.58
N TYR A 132 -1.77 -9.15 -10.07
CA TYR A 132 -2.07 -7.80 -10.55
C TYR A 132 -0.77 -7.07 -10.84
N SER A 133 -0.62 -6.47 -12.03
CA SER A 133 0.47 -5.50 -12.24
C SER A 133 0.17 -4.23 -11.45
N ILE A 134 1.23 -3.60 -10.96
CA ILE A 134 1.17 -2.32 -10.26
C ILE A 134 1.87 -1.30 -11.14
N ASP A 135 1.10 -0.35 -11.67
CA ASP A 135 1.62 0.74 -12.50
C ASP A 135 1.46 2.05 -11.74
N GLN A 136 2.55 2.56 -11.16
CA GLN A 136 2.55 3.84 -10.46
C GLN A 136 2.67 4.99 -11.46
N LEU A 137 1.59 5.77 -11.61
CA LEU A 137 1.54 6.90 -12.54
C LEU A 137 2.10 8.18 -11.92
N SER A 138 1.97 8.34 -10.60
CA SER A 138 2.55 9.43 -9.83
C SER A 138 2.71 9.04 -8.36
N ASP A 139 3.24 9.95 -7.54
CA ASP A 139 3.33 9.75 -6.08
C ASP A 139 1.95 9.50 -5.43
N THR A 140 0.85 9.92 -6.06
CA THR A 140 -0.52 9.80 -5.52
C THR A 140 -1.42 8.93 -6.38
N GLU A 141 -0.93 8.32 -7.45
CA GLU A 141 -1.79 7.66 -8.42
C GLU A 141 -1.19 6.34 -8.89
N LEU A 142 -1.99 5.29 -8.90
CA LEU A 142 -1.59 3.97 -9.36
C LEU A 142 -2.73 3.26 -10.08
N ILE A 143 -2.37 2.34 -10.97
CA ILE A 143 -3.27 1.43 -11.63
C ILE A 143 -2.93 0.01 -11.21
N LEU A 144 -3.95 -0.76 -10.84
CA LEU A 144 -3.85 -2.21 -10.67
C LEU A 144 -4.48 -2.90 -11.87
N THR A 145 -3.73 -3.70 -12.61
CA THR A 145 -4.26 -4.43 -13.77
C THR A 145 -4.29 -5.91 -13.49
N LYS A 146 -5.47 -6.53 -13.58
CA LYS A 146 -5.67 -7.97 -13.38
C LYS A 146 -5.00 -8.76 -14.50
N GLN A 147 -4.04 -9.61 -14.16
CA GLN A 147 -3.33 -10.41 -15.16
C GLN A 147 -4.19 -11.60 -15.61
N THR A 148 -4.97 -11.42 -16.67
CA THR A 148 -5.78 -12.49 -17.28
C THR A 148 -5.10 -13.14 -18.49
N GLY A 149 -4.07 -12.49 -19.05
CA GLY A 149 -3.42 -12.90 -20.30
C GLY A 149 -4.18 -12.45 -21.56
N GLU A 150 -5.30 -11.73 -21.41
CA GLU A 150 -6.07 -11.15 -22.50
C GLU A 150 -5.46 -9.83 -22.96
N ILE A 151 -5.88 -9.35 -24.15
CA ILE A 151 -5.45 -8.04 -24.68
C ILE A 151 -6.04 -6.89 -23.86
N ASN A 152 -7.32 -7.00 -23.51
CA ASN A 152 -8.05 -5.99 -22.76
C ASN A 152 -8.21 -6.49 -21.32
N GLN A 153 -7.24 -6.16 -20.47
CA GLN A 153 -7.20 -6.64 -19.10
C GLN A 153 -7.99 -5.71 -18.17
N PRO A 154 -8.80 -6.26 -17.24
CA PRO A 154 -9.49 -5.47 -16.23
C PRO A 154 -8.50 -4.65 -15.40
N SER A 155 -8.81 -3.37 -15.14
CA SER A 155 -7.94 -2.51 -14.35
C SER A 155 -8.69 -1.59 -13.40
N LEU A 156 -8.00 -1.18 -12.35
CA LEU A 156 -8.50 -0.33 -11.28
C LEU A 156 -7.57 0.86 -11.13
N ARG A 157 -8.10 2.08 -11.30
CA ARG A 157 -7.34 3.30 -11.05
C ARG A 157 -7.61 3.78 -9.64
N LEU A 158 -6.54 4.01 -8.91
CA LEU A 158 -6.53 4.39 -7.50
C LEU A 158 -5.82 5.73 -7.30
N MET A 159 -6.36 6.54 -6.41
CA MET A 159 -5.80 7.84 -6.04
C MET A 159 -5.62 7.94 -4.53
N ALA A 160 -4.39 8.17 -4.08
CA ALA A 160 -4.05 8.45 -2.69
C ALA A 160 -4.77 9.73 -2.20
N GLN A 161 -5.28 9.68 -0.97
CA GLN A 161 -5.98 10.79 -0.29
C GLN A 161 -5.13 11.45 0.79
#